data_AF-A0A8S3JVH9-F1
#
_entry.id   AF-A0A8S3JVH9-F1
#
_cell.length_a   1.000
_cell.length_b   1.000
_cell.length_c   1.000
_cell.angle_alpha   90.00
_cell.angle_beta   90.00
_cell.angle_gamma   90.00
#
_symmetry.space_group_name_H-M   'P 1'
#
loop_
_entity.id
_entity.type
_entity.pdbx_description
1 polymer ?
#
loop_
_entity_poly.entity_id
_entity_poly.type
_entity_poly.pdbx_seq_one_letter_code
_entity_poly.pdbx_strand_id
1 'polypeptide(L)'
;MQLFLYSSKYKLLVFTICRFVQGFAVTFHQVSLVLLLELTGPNRRVLAANTLAYSFALGQIILAIVARQLKDYKLTYWALNLYVLPFVFIYVLIPESPRWLVQQGRIIEARKVIERIFLINRRPLNDRLELFYARLPNDVIAAREAEQKSPTYFNVLKRLCQSKLMKKRCLLLIFVWTVALSVYL
;
A
#
# COMPACT_ATOMS: atom_id res chain seq x y z
N MET A 1 33.21 4.36 -18.42
CA MET A 1 32.64 5.30 -17.43
C MET A 1 32.99 6.77 -17.75
N GLN A 2 32.92 7.18 -19.02
CA GLN A 2 33.22 8.57 -19.45
C GLN A 2 32.11 9.19 -20.33
N LEU A 3 31.10 8.40 -20.75
CA LEU A 3 29.98 8.89 -21.57
C LEU A 3 28.81 9.49 -20.78
N PHE A 4 28.82 9.41 -19.44
CA PHE A 4 27.77 10.01 -18.60
C PHE A 4 27.97 11.51 -18.34
N LEU A 5 29.18 12.04 -18.52
CA LEU A 5 29.52 13.42 -18.19
C LEU A 5 29.08 14.45 -19.24
N TYR A 6 28.66 14.03 -20.44
CA TYR A 6 28.24 14.92 -21.53
C TYR A 6 26.72 14.95 -21.77
N SER A 7 25.93 14.23 -20.96
CA SER A 7 24.48 14.26 -21.10
C SER A 7 23.95 15.58 -20.53
N SER A 8 23.62 16.52 -21.42
CA SER A 8 23.02 17.85 -21.17
C SER A 8 22.25 17.92 -19.84
N LYS A 9 22.49 18.96 -19.03
CA LYS A 9 21.88 19.19 -17.70
C LYS A 9 20.37 18.88 -17.67
N TYR A 10 19.67 19.16 -18.77
CA TYR A 10 18.26 18.84 -18.98
C TYR A 10 17.93 17.33 -18.95
N LYS A 11 18.75 16.48 -19.57
CA LYS A 11 18.56 15.02 -19.58
C LYS A 11 18.75 14.44 -18.18
N LEU A 12 19.74 14.92 -17.42
CA LEU A 12 19.97 14.50 -16.04
C LEU A 12 18.82 14.96 -15.13
N LEU A 13 18.36 16.22 -15.28
CA LEU A 13 17.24 16.74 -14.51
C LEU A 13 15.96 15.93 -14.77
N VAL A 14 15.62 15.68 -16.04
CA VAL A 14 14.45 14.87 -16.42
C VAL A 14 14.57 13.46 -15.84
N PHE A 15 15.74 12.81 -15.95
CA PHE A 15 15.97 11.50 -15.37
C PHE A 15 15.77 11.47 -13.85
N THR A 16 16.30 12.46 -13.13
CA THR A 16 16.13 12.58 -11.68
C THR A 16 14.67 12.77 -11.29
N ILE A 17 13.94 13.63 -12.00
CA ILE A 17 12.50 13.83 -11.76
C ILE A 17 11.74 12.52 -12.00
N CYS A 18 11.99 11.83 -13.11
CA CYS A 18 11.35 10.53 -13.39
C CYS A 18 11.66 9.50 -12.30
N ARG A 19 12.91 9.43 -11.82
CA ARG A 19 13.29 8.51 -10.72
C ARG A 19 12.64 8.89 -9.40
N PHE A 20 12.46 10.17 -9.10
CA PHE A 20 11.75 10.63 -7.92
C PHE A 20 10.26 10.23 -7.97
N VAL A 21 9.59 10.47 -9.11
CA VAL A 21 8.20 10.06 -9.32
C VAL A 21 8.05 8.54 -9.22
N GLN A 22 9.00 7.78 -9.79
CA GLN A 22 9.01 6.32 -9.67
C GLN A 22 9.18 5.87 -8.21
N GLY A 23 10.07 6.50 -7.45
CA GLY A 23 10.23 6.22 -6.01
C GLY A 23 8.95 6.47 -5.22
N PHE A 24 8.25 7.57 -5.52
CA PHE A 24 6.94 7.86 -4.94
C PHE A 24 5.90 6.80 -5.34
N ALA A 25 5.89 6.36 -6.60
CA ALA A 25 4.99 5.32 -7.09
C ALA A 25 5.16 3.99 -6.33
N VAL A 26 6.39 3.61 -5.96
CA VAL A 26 6.66 2.39 -5.19
C VAL A 26 5.99 2.42 -3.81
N THR A 27 5.78 3.60 -3.21
CA THR A 27 5.10 3.70 -1.91
C THR A 27 3.63 3.28 -1.97
N PHE A 28 2.95 3.45 -3.12
CA PHE A 28 1.57 2.98 -3.29
C PHE A 28 1.46 1.46 -3.25
N HIS A 29 2.54 0.73 -3.57
CA HIS A 29 2.56 -0.72 -3.41
C HIS A 29 2.32 -1.12 -1.94
N GLN A 30 2.89 -0.38 -0.98
CA GLN A 30 2.66 -0.63 0.45
C GLN A 30 1.20 -0.40 0.84
N VAL A 31 0.58 0.67 0.32
CA VAL A 31 -0.84 0.96 0.55
C VAL A 31 -1.72 -0.17 0.00
N SER A 32 -1.40 -0.69 -1.18
CA SER A 32 -2.12 -1.82 -1.78
C SER A 32 -2.04 -3.10 -0.93
N LEU A 33 -0.90 -3.34 -0.28
CA LEU A 33 -0.70 -4.45 0.66
C LEU A 33 -1.62 -4.32 1.87
N VAL A 34 -1.69 -3.12 2.47
CA VAL A 34 -2.57 -2.85 3.60
C VAL A 34 -4.03 -3.05 3.21
N LEU A 35 -4.45 -2.48 2.08
CA LEU A 35 -5.82 -2.61 1.59
C LEU A 35 -6.20 -4.08 1.35
N LEU A 36 -5.32 -4.88 0.73
CA LEU A 36 -5.55 -6.30 0.54
C LEU A 36 -5.70 -7.05 1.88
N LEU A 37 -4.87 -6.75 2.86
CA LEU A 37 -4.92 -7.38 4.19
C LEU A 37 -6.16 -6.99 5.00
N GLU A 38 -6.71 -5.82 4.74
CA GLU A 38 -7.95 -5.34 5.36
C GLU A 38 -9.19 -5.97 4.74
N LEU A 39 -9.19 -6.17 3.42
CA LEU A 39 -10.27 -6.84 2.69
C LEU A 39 -10.24 -8.37 2.87
N THR A 40 -9.11 -8.93 3.31
CA THR A 40 -8.96 -10.38 3.54
C THR A 40 -9.19 -10.76 5.00
N GLY A 41 -9.94 -11.85 5.19
CA GLY A 41 -10.18 -12.43 6.50
C GLY A 41 -8.87 -12.92 7.16
N PRO A 42 -8.81 -12.96 8.52
CA PRO A 42 -7.58 -13.25 9.27
C PRO A 42 -6.91 -14.56 8.86
N ASN A 43 -7.69 -15.60 8.55
CA ASN A 43 -7.20 -16.92 8.20
C ASN A 43 -6.48 -16.98 6.84
N ARG A 44 -6.68 -15.99 5.95
CA ARG A 44 -6.10 -15.97 4.59
C ARG A 44 -5.11 -14.82 4.37
N ARG A 45 -4.79 -14.05 5.41
CA ARG A 45 -3.88 -12.89 5.31
C ARG A 45 -2.49 -13.25 4.82
N VAL A 46 -1.91 -14.36 5.32
CA VAL A 46 -0.58 -14.82 4.89
C VAL A 46 -0.59 -15.18 3.41
N LEU A 47 -1.62 -15.91 2.97
CA LEU A 47 -1.78 -16.26 1.56
C LEU A 47 -1.89 -15.01 0.68
N ALA A 48 -2.72 -14.05 1.09
CA ALA A 48 -2.92 -12.80 0.37
C ALA A 48 -1.63 -11.97 0.27
N ALA A 49 -0.88 -11.83 1.37
CA ALA A 49 0.43 -11.17 1.37
C ALA A 49 1.42 -11.87 0.42
N ASN A 50 1.46 -13.20 0.46
CA ASN A 50 2.33 -13.99 -0.41
C ASN A 50 1.93 -13.86 -1.88
N THR A 51 0.64 -13.76 -2.21
CA THR A 51 0.19 -13.52 -3.59
C THR A 51 0.77 -12.22 -4.16
N LEU A 52 0.80 -11.14 -3.37
CA LEU A 52 1.44 -9.89 -3.79
C LEU A 52 2.96 -10.04 -3.95
N ALA A 53 3.62 -10.76 -3.03
CA ALA A 53 5.05 -11.04 -3.14
C ALA A 53 5.40 -11.86 -4.39
N TYR A 54 4.62 -12.91 -4.70
CA TYR A 54 4.78 -13.69 -5.92
C TYR A 54 4.50 -12.86 -7.17
N SER A 55 3.49 -11.99 -7.15
CA SER A 55 3.21 -11.09 -8.26
C SER A 55 4.38 -10.13 -8.52
N PHE A 56 5.01 -9.61 -7.46
CA PHE A 56 6.22 -8.79 -7.58
C PHE A 56 7.39 -9.58 -8.20
N ALA A 57 7.65 -10.80 -7.70
CA ALA A 57 8.71 -11.66 -8.22
C ALA A 57 8.50 -12.01 -9.70
N LEU A 58 7.26 -12.35 -10.10
CA LEU A 58 6.90 -12.59 -11.49
C LEU A 58 7.12 -11.34 -12.35
N GLY A 59 6.76 -10.16 -11.86
CA GLY A 59 7.04 -8.89 -12.54
C GLY A 59 8.53 -8.67 -12.81
N GLN A 60 9.41 -9.01 -11.85
CA GLN A 60 10.86 -8.92 -12.04
C GLN A 60 11.38 -9.91 -13.09
N ILE A 61 10.86 -11.13 -13.11
CA ILE A 61 11.23 -12.14 -14.11
C ILE A 61 10.82 -11.69 -15.52
N ILE A 62 9.58 -11.21 -15.68
CA ILE A 62 9.08 -10.70 -16.96
C ILE A 62 9.95 -9.51 -17.42
N LEU A 63 10.27 -8.59 -16.50
CA LEU A 63 11.15 -7.47 -16.79
C LEU A 63 12.52 -7.94 -17.28
N ALA A 64 13.16 -8.91 -16.61
CA ALA A 64 14.45 -9.42 -17.02
C ALA A 64 14.43 -10.02 -18.44
N ILE A 65 13.34 -10.73 -18.79
CA ILE A 65 13.14 -11.29 -20.13
C ILE A 65 13.00 -10.17 -21.17
N VAL A 66 12.15 -9.18 -20.91
CA VAL A 66 11.92 -8.04 -21.82
C VAL A 66 13.19 -7.23 -22.03
N ALA A 67 13.93 -6.95 -20.95
CA ALA A 67 15.20 -6.23 -21.00
C ALA A 67 16.24 -6.99 -21.86
N ARG A 68 16.30 -8.32 -21.73
CA ARG A 68 17.19 -9.17 -22.53
C ARG A 68 16.81 -9.17 -24.02
N GLN A 69 15.52 -9.12 -24.35
CA GLN A 69 15.06 -9.12 -25.73
C GLN A 69 15.29 -7.78 -26.43
N LEU A 70 14.94 -6.68 -25.78
CA LEU A 70 14.98 -5.35 -26.40
C LEU A 70 16.40 -4.80 -26.53
N LYS A 71 17.33 -5.19 -25.63
CA LYS A 71 18.75 -4.75 -25.57
C LYS A 71 19.01 -3.24 -25.52
N ASP A 72 18.01 -2.41 -25.81
CA ASP A 72 17.99 -0.95 -25.66
C ASP A 72 17.24 -0.58 -24.38
N TYR A 73 17.92 0.18 -23.52
CA TYR A 73 17.37 0.66 -22.24
C TYR A 73 16.18 1.60 -22.44
N LYS A 74 16.11 2.35 -23.54
CA LYS A 74 15.00 3.28 -23.80
C LYS A 74 13.74 2.54 -24.18
N LEU A 75 13.84 1.56 -25.09
CA LEU A 75 12.71 0.72 -25.48
C LEU A 75 12.19 -0.09 -24.29
N THR A 76 13.09 -0.62 -23.46
CA THR A 76 12.73 -1.31 -22.22
C THR A 76 11.97 -0.40 -21.26
N TYR A 77 12.41 0.87 -21.12
CA TYR A 77 11.75 1.84 -20.26
C TYR A 77 10.35 2.21 -20.77
N TRP A 78 10.18 2.41 -22.08
CA TRP A 78 8.86 2.68 -22.66
C TRP A 78 7.90 1.49 -22.53
N ALA A 79 8.40 0.27 -22.79
CA ALA A 79 7.61 -0.96 -22.64
C ALA A 79 7.10 -1.14 -21.20
N LEU A 80 7.96 -0.85 -20.21
CA LEU A 80 7.59 -0.86 -18.79
C LEU A 80 6.48 0.14 -18.46
N ASN A 81 6.62 1.39 -18.90
CA ASN A 81 5.62 2.43 -18.61
C ASN A 81 4.27 2.08 -19.27
N LEU A 82 4.30 1.58 -20.50
CA LEU A 82 3.10 1.14 -21.20
C LEU A 82 2.42 -0.04 -20.49
N TYR A 83 3.20 -0.99 -19.97
CA TYR A 83 2.67 -2.12 -19.20
C TYR A 83 1.95 -1.69 -17.91
N VAL A 84 2.39 -0.60 -17.28
CA VAL A 84 1.79 -0.12 -16.01
C VAL A 84 0.49 0.67 -16.22
N LEU A 85 0.30 1.32 -17.37
CA LEU A 85 -0.86 2.18 -17.63
C LEU A 85 -2.23 1.49 -17.41
N PRO A 86 -2.47 0.24 -17.87
CA PRO A 86 -3.72 -0.46 -17.58
C PRO A 86 -4.00 -0.63 -16.09
N PHE A 87 -2.97 -0.82 -15.26
CA PHE A 87 -3.13 -1.02 -13.81
C PHE A 87 -3.59 0.24 -13.07
N VAL A 88 -3.35 1.43 -13.64
CA VAL A 88 -3.88 2.69 -13.08
C VAL A 88 -5.41 2.68 -13.12
N PHE A 89 -6.01 2.13 -14.18
CA PHE A 89 -7.48 2.02 -14.29
C PHE A 89 -8.06 0.98 -13.34
N ILE A 90 -7.30 -0.07 -12.99
CA ILE A 90 -7.73 -1.08 -12.02
C ILE A 90 -7.95 -0.46 -10.64
N TYR A 91 -7.19 0.59 -10.28
CA TYR A 91 -7.36 1.28 -9.01
C TYR A 91 -8.78 1.82 -8.81
N VAL A 92 -9.44 2.29 -9.88
CA VAL A 92 -10.82 2.82 -9.83
C VAL A 92 -11.84 1.73 -9.49
N LEU A 93 -11.54 0.46 -9.80
CA LEU A 93 -12.43 -0.68 -9.54
C LEU A 93 -12.31 -1.22 -8.12
N ILE A 94 -11.22 -0.93 -7.41
CA ILE A 94 -10.95 -1.47 -6.08
C ILE A 94 -11.78 -0.68 -5.06
N PRO A 95 -12.56 -1.35 -4.19
CA PRO A 95 -13.29 -0.65 -3.13
C PRO A 95 -12.32 -0.10 -2.08
N GLU A 96 -12.70 1.03 -1.50
CA GLU A 96 -11.98 1.62 -0.36
C GLU A 96 -12.01 0.71 0.88
N SER A 97 -11.03 0.91 1.77
CA SER A 97 -10.95 0.15 3.01
C SER A 97 -12.20 0.36 3.89
N PRO A 98 -12.89 -0.72 4.32
CA PRO A 98 -14.01 -0.61 5.25
C PRO A 98 -13.63 0.07 6.56
N ARG A 99 -12.39 -0.15 7.03
CA ARG A 99 -11.90 0.44 8.29
C ARG A 99 -11.68 1.94 8.15
N TRP A 100 -11.06 2.36 7.05
CA TRP A 100 -10.87 3.77 6.75
C TRP A 100 -12.21 4.48 6.61
N LEU A 101 -13.17 3.89 5.90
CA LEU A 101 -14.52 4.43 5.77
C LEU A 101 -15.20 4.59 7.15
N VAL A 102 -15.06 3.61 8.05
CA VAL A 102 -15.56 3.71 9.43
C VAL A 102 -14.92 4.86 10.20
N GLN A 103 -13.59 5.02 10.12
CA GLN A 103 -12.87 6.12 10.77
C GLN A 103 -13.28 7.49 10.21
N GLN A 104 -13.57 7.56 8.91
CA GLN A 104 -14.12 8.75 8.26
C GLN A 104 -15.61 8.98 8.55
N GLY A 105 -16.27 8.12 9.33
CA GLY A 105 -17.69 8.23 9.67
C GLY A 105 -18.63 7.84 8.52
N ARG A 106 -18.10 7.30 7.43
CA ARG A 106 -18.83 6.86 6.22
C ARG A 106 -19.33 5.42 6.40
N ILE A 107 -20.15 5.19 7.42
CA ILE A 107 -20.59 3.83 7.83
C ILE A 107 -21.42 3.13 6.75
N ILE A 108 -22.27 3.88 6.04
CA ILE A 108 -23.12 3.35 4.96
C ILE A 108 -22.26 2.77 3.84
N GLU A 109 -21.17 3.45 3.48
CA GLU A 109 -20.27 2.98 2.43
C GLU A 109 -19.43 1.78 2.90
N ALA A 110 -18.94 1.82 4.15
CA ALA A 110 -18.24 0.68 4.74
C ALA A 110 -19.11 -0.59 4.72
N ARG A 111 -20.40 -0.45 5.02
CA ARG A 111 -21.39 -1.53 4.95
C ARG A 111 -21.52 -2.08 3.54
N LYS A 112 -21.70 -1.23 2.52
CA LYS A 112 -21.80 -1.65 1.11
C LYS A 112 -20.57 -2.46 0.65
N VAL A 113 -19.36 -2.05 1.07
CA VAL A 113 -18.14 -2.79 0.73
C VAL A 113 -18.16 -4.19 1.37
N ILE A 114 -18.52 -4.31 2.65
CA ILE A 114 -18.61 -5.61 3.32
C ILE A 114 -19.71 -6.49 2.72
N GLU A 115 -20.89 -5.95 2.44
CA GLU A 115 -21.97 -6.68 1.77
C GLU A 115 -21.49 -7.26 0.43
N ARG A 116 -20.78 -6.47 -0.38
CA ARG A 116 -20.16 -6.95 -1.62
C ARG A 116 -19.16 -8.09 -1.38
N ILE A 117 -18.33 -8.00 -0.34
CA ILE A 117 -17.38 -9.08 0.02
C ILE A 117 -18.13 -10.36 0.38
N PHE A 118 -19.22 -10.28 1.14
CA PHE A 118 -20.04 -11.44 1.50
C PHE A 118 -20.71 -12.08 0.28
N LEU A 119 -21.23 -11.25 -0.65
CA LEU A 119 -21.79 -11.70 -1.92
C LEU A 119 -20.75 -12.44 -2.77
N ILE A 120 -19.55 -11.88 -2.94
CA ILE A 120 -18.45 -12.50 -3.70
C ILE A 120 -18.03 -13.83 -3.05
N ASN A 121 -17.95 -13.86 -1.72
CA ASN A 121 -17.58 -15.05 -0.96
C ASN A 121 -18.73 -16.07 -0.81
N ARG A 122 -19.92 -15.79 -1.38
CA ARG A 122 -21.12 -16.63 -1.28
C ARG A 122 -21.47 -16.99 0.16
N ARG A 123 -21.35 -16.02 1.07
CA ARG A 123 -21.71 -16.19 2.49
C ARG A 123 -22.92 -15.33 2.83
N PRO A 124 -23.87 -15.82 3.64
CA PRO A 124 -24.97 -15.01 4.11
C PRO A 124 -24.45 -13.90 5.03
N LEU A 125 -25.15 -12.76 5.02
CA LEU A 125 -24.98 -11.73 6.05
C LEU A 125 -25.47 -12.31 7.37
N ASN A 126 -24.65 -12.22 8.42
CA ASN A 126 -25.01 -12.73 9.75
C ASN A 126 -25.62 -11.59 10.58
N ASP A 127 -26.60 -11.90 11.44
CA ASP A 127 -27.24 -10.93 12.35
C ASP A 127 -26.23 -10.19 13.24
N ARG A 128 -25.11 -10.84 13.58
CA ARG A 128 -24.01 -10.20 14.33
C ARG A 128 -23.38 -9.02 13.59
N LEU A 129 -23.28 -9.07 12.26
CA LEU A 129 -22.78 -7.95 11.46
C LEU A 129 -23.78 -6.79 11.44
N GLU A 130 -25.07 -7.09 11.30
CA GLU A 130 -26.14 -6.07 11.37
C GLU A 130 -26.11 -5.33 12.72
N LEU A 131 -26.02 -6.08 13.82
CA LEU A 131 -25.91 -5.51 15.16
C LEU A 131 -24.62 -4.69 15.36
N PHE A 132 -23.51 -5.11 14.75
CA PHE A 132 -22.26 -4.36 14.79
C PHE A 132 -22.39 -3.01 14.06
N TYR A 133 -22.97 -3.02 12.85
CA TYR A 133 -23.19 -1.80 12.07
C TYR A 133 -24.25 -0.87 12.67
N ALA A 134 -25.22 -1.39 13.44
CA ALA A 134 -26.17 -0.56 14.17
C ALA A 134 -25.53 0.19 15.36
N ARG A 135 -24.50 -0.38 15.98
CA ARG A 135 -23.80 0.22 17.14
C ARG A 135 -22.65 1.15 16.74
N LEU A 136 -22.02 0.86 15.60
CA LEU A 136 -20.87 1.59 15.06
C LEU A 136 -21.01 3.13 15.02
N PRO A 137 -22.16 3.73 14.64
CA PRO A 137 -22.28 5.20 14.62
C PRO A 137 -22.02 5.84 15.99
N ASN A 138 -22.57 5.26 17.06
CA ASN A 138 -22.38 5.77 18.42
C ASN A 138 -20.93 5.59 18.89
N ASP A 139 -20.32 4.44 18.58
CA ASP A 139 -18.93 4.15 18.92
C ASP A 139 -17.96 5.09 18.19
N VAL A 140 -18.25 5.41 16.92
CA VAL A 140 -17.44 6.34 16.10
C VAL A 140 -17.56 7.77 16.58
N ILE A 141 -18.77 8.21 16.99
CA ILE A 141 -18.97 9.53 17.58
C ILE A 141 -18.20 9.63 18.91
N ALA A 142 -18.34 8.65 19.80
CA ALA A 142 -17.61 8.60 21.06
C ALA A 142 -16.08 8.57 20.86
N ALA A 143 -15.60 7.82 19.87
CA ALA A 143 -14.19 7.77 19.52
C ALA A 143 -13.67 9.12 18.99
N ARG A 144 -14.45 9.83 18.16
CA ARG A 144 -14.10 11.16 17.65
C ARG A 144 -14.06 12.21 18.75
N GLU A 145 -15.02 12.18 19.67
CA GLU A 145 -15.03 13.07 20.84
C GLU A 145 -13.82 12.80 21.76
N ALA A 146 -13.40 11.54 21.90
CA ALA A 146 -12.18 11.18 22.61
C ALA A 146 -10.90 11.60 21.86
N GLU A 147 -10.90 11.52 20.52
CA GLU A 147 -9.78 11.92 19.67
C GLU A 147 -9.61 13.45 19.64
N GLN A 148 -10.70 14.20 19.65
CA GLN A 148 -10.66 15.67 19.78
C GLN A 148 -10.12 16.14 21.14
N LYS A 149 -10.24 15.29 22.17
CA LYS A 149 -9.62 15.48 23.49
C LYS A 149 -8.18 14.93 23.57
N SER A 150 -7.68 14.28 22.53
CA SER A 150 -6.37 13.63 22.53
C SER A 150 -5.22 14.63 22.31
N PRO A 151 -4.01 14.35 22.80
CA PRO A 151 -2.95 15.34 22.82
C PRO A 151 -2.32 15.53 21.42
N THR A 152 -1.88 16.76 21.10
CA THR A 152 -1.24 17.18 19.84
C THR A 152 -0.21 16.17 19.32
N TYR A 153 -0.04 16.03 17.99
CA TYR A 153 0.89 15.09 17.33
C TYR A 153 2.27 14.95 17.99
N PHE A 154 2.85 16.04 18.50
CA PHE A 154 4.10 16.04 19.25
C PHE A 154 4.08 15.16 20.51
N ASN A 155 2.97 15.16 21.24
CA ASN A 155 2.79 14.34 22.44
C ASN A 155 2.63 12.86 22.10
N VAL A 156 2.01 12.53 20.96
CA VAL A 156 1.94 11.16 20.44
C VAL A 156 3.33 10.68 20.06
N LEU A 157 4.09 11.47 19.29
CA LEU A 157 5.49 11.17 18.95
C LEU A 157 6.37 11.00 20.19
N LYS A 158 6.22 11.89 21.18
CA LYS A 158 6.93 11.79 22.46
C LYS A 158 6.62 10.49 23.19
N ARG A 159 5.35 10.06 23.24
CA ARG A 159 4.94 8.77 23.82
C ARG A 159 5.49 7.58 23.04
N LEU A 160 5.51 7.68 21.71
CA LEU A 160 6.08 6.66 20.82
C LEU A 160 7.59 6.49 21.08
N CYS A 161 8.29 7.62 21.24
CA CYS A 161 9.69 7.70 21.64
C CYS A 161 9.92 7.49 23.15
N GLN A 162 8.91 7.16 23.95
CA GLN A 162 9.08 6.76 25.35
C GLN A 162 8.83 5.26 25.55
N SER A 163 8.00 4.65 24.70
CA SER A 163 7.71 3.22 24.77
C SER A 163 8.91 2.36 24.34
N LYS A 164 9.49 1.61 25.29
CA LYS A 164 10.60 0.69 25.05
C LYS A 164 10.25 -0.40 24.03
N LEU A 165 9.00 -0.86 24.01
CA LEU A 165 8.53 -1.90 23.08
C LEU A 165 8.38 -1.37 21.65
N MET A 166 7.83 -0.16 21.49
CA MET A 166 7.64 0.45 20.17
C MET A 166 8.98 0.80 19.52
N LYS A 167 9.94 1.34 20.28
CA LYS A 167 11.30 1.58 19.79
C LYS A 167 11.95 0.31 19.25
N LYS A 168 11.87 -0.80 20.00
CA LYS A 168 12.43 -2.09 19.56
C LYS A 168 11.81 -2.55 18.25
N ARG A 169 10.49 -2.46 18.10
CA ARG A 169 9.78 -2.83 16.85
C ARG A 169 10.16 -1.91 15.69
N CYS A 170 10.24 -0.60 15.90
CA CYS A 170 10.67 0.35 14.88
C CYS A 170 12.12 0.12 14.44
N LEU A 171 13.04 -0.09 15.39
CA LEU A 171 14.44 -0.40 15.08
C LEU A 171 14.58 -1.72 14.33
N LEU A 172 13.82 -2.74 14.72
CA LEU A 172 13.81 -4.03 14.05
C LEU A 172 13.25 -3.90 12.63
N LEU A 173 12.19 -3.12 12.42
CA LEU A 173 11.66 -2.81 11.08
C LEU A 173 12.70 -2.07 10.22
N ILE A 174 13.32 -1.01 10.74
CA ILE A 174 14.37 -0.28 10.04
C ILE A 174 15.52 -1.23 9.67
N PHE A 175 15.96 -2.06 10.62
CA PHE A 175 17.02 -3.04 10.38
C PHE A 175 16.64 -4.06 9.31
N VAL A 176 15.45 -4.66 9.39
CA VAL A 176 14.96 -5.63 8.39
C VAL A 176 14.91 -4.99 7.00
N TRP A 177 14.41 -3.76 6.90
CA TRP A 177 14.33 -3.06 5.62
C TRP A 177 15.71 -2.66 5.08
N THR A 178 16.65 -2.24 5.93
CA THR A 178 18.03 -1.96 5.51
C THR A 178 18.73 -3.22 5.01
N VAL A 179 18.60 -4.35 5.73
CA VAL A 179 19.17 -5.64 5.30
C VAL A 179 18.54 -6.08 3.98
N ALA A 180 17.21 -6.01 3.85
CA ALA A 180 16.55 -6.33 2.59
C ALA A 180 17.05 -5.45 1.44
N LEU A 181 17.18 -4.14 1.64
CA LEU A 181 17.70 -3.23 0.62
C LEU A 181 19.17 -3.50 0.27
N SER A 182 20.00 -3.89 1.24
CA SER A 182 21.41 -4.23 0.99
C SER A 182 21.61 -5.48 0.15
N VAL A 183 20.61 -6.36 0.05
CA VAL A 183 20.63 -7.54 -0.84
C VAL A 183 20.30 -7.16 -2.29
N TYR A 184 19.64 -6.03 -2.51
CA TYR A 184 19.23 -5.54 -3.84
C TYR A 184 20.13 -4.42 -4.40
N LEU A 185 21.16 -4.02 -3.66
CA LEU A 185 22.10 -2.93 -4.00
C LEU A 185 23.48 -3.52 -4.31
#